data_AF-A0A3S0EDQ7-F1
#
_entry.id   AF-A0A3S0EDQ7-F1
#
_cell.length_a   1.000
_cell.length_b   1.000
_cell.length_c   1.000
_cell.angle_alpha   90.00
_cell.angle_beta   90.00
_cell.angle_gamma   90.00
#
_symmetry.space_group_name_H-M   'P 1'
#
loop_
_entity.id
_entity.type
_entity.pdbx_description
1 polymer ?
#
loop_
_entity_poly.entity_id
_entity_poly.type
_entity_poly.pdbx_seq_one_letter_code
_entity_poly.pdbx_strand_id
1 'polypeptide(L)' 'MGSALDVVVVGGGIVGLATARALLLDRPGSAVVVLEKESAPARHQSGRNSGVIHSGIYYPPGSLKALLCAAGRRSMEAY' A
#
# COMPACT_ATOMS: atom_id res chain seq x y z
N MET A 1 -24.20 1.95 18.67
CA MET A 1 -23.25 3.09 18.67
C MET A 1 -22.10 2.72 17.77
N GLY A 2 -21.92 3.41 16.64
CA GLY A 2 -20.73 3.21 15.82
C GLY A 2 -19.53 3.84 16.53
N SER A 3 -18.46 3.09 16.75
CA SER A 3 -17.19 3.69 17.15
C SER A 3 -16.78 4.70 16.07
N ALA A 4 -16.29 5.88 16.50
CA ALA A 4 -15.74 6.84 15.55
C ALA A 4 -14.61 6.17 14.76
N LEU A 5 -14.61 6.34 13.44
CA LEU A 5 -13.49 5.93 12.59
C LEU A 5 -12.41 7.02 12.69
N ASP A 6 -11.17 6.61 12.92
CA ASP A 6 -10.04 7.54 12.99
C ASP A 6 -9.54 7.90 11.58
N VAL A 7 -9.52 6.90 10.68
CA VAL A 7 -8.99 7.06 9.32
C VAL A 7 -9.84 6.31 8.30
N VAL A 8 -10.13 6.98 7.19
CA VAL A 8 -10.71 6.39 5.98
C VAL A 8 -9.64 6.37 4.89
N VAL A 9 -9.33 5.19 4.35
CA VAL A 9 -8.48 5.03 3.17
C VAL A 9 -9.37 4.75 1.97
N VAL A 10 -9.27 5.58 0.92
CA VAL A 10 -10.06 5.42 -0.30
C VAL A 10 -9.23 4.69 -1.37
N GLY A 11 -9.66 3.48 -1.73
CA GLY A 11 -9.07 2.61 -2.73
C GLY A 11 -8.49 1.32 -2.13
N GLY A 12 -9.03 0.17 -2.55
CA GLY A 12 -8.58 -1.18 -2.23
C GLY A 12 -7.50 -1.71 -3.17
N GLY A 13 -6.66 -0.81 -3.70
CA GLY A 13 -5.43 -1.16 -4.41
C GLY A 13 -4.27 -1.42 -3.44
N ILE A 14 -3.13 -1.88 -3.97
CA ILE A 14 -1.96 -2.24 -3.14
C ILE A 14 -1.46 -1.07 -2.28
N VAL A 15 -1.48 0.16 -2.81
CA VAL A 15 -1.07 1.36 -2.06
C VAL A 15 -2.04 1.65 -0.90
N GLY A 16 -3.34 1.54 -1.14
CA GLY A 16 -4.34 1.79 -0.09
C GLY A 16 -4.29 0.74 1.01
N LEU A 17 -4.23 -0.54 0.65
CA LEU A 17 -4.10 -1.63 1.64
C LEU A 17 -2.78 -1.57 2.42
N ALA A 18 -1.65 -1.27 1.74
CA ALA A 18 -0.37 -1.08 2.42
C ALA A 18 -0.40 0.11 3.39
N THR A 19 -1.08 1.20 3.02
CA THR A 19 -1.28 2.38 3.89
C THR A 19 -2.11 2.02 5.11
N ALA A 20 -3.25 1.34 4.93
CA ALA A 20 -4.10 0.91 6.03
C ALA A 20 -3.35 -0.01 7.00
N ARG A 21 -2.58 -0.97 6.46
CA ARG A 21 -1.72 -1.85 7.28
C ARG A 21 -0.66 -1.06 8.05
N ALA A 22 0.02 -0.11 7.39
CA ALA A 22 1.04 0.71 8.05
C ALA A 22 0.44 1.53 9.21
N LEU A 23 -0.74 2.12 9.02
CA LEU A 23 -1.45 2.84 10.08
C LEU A 23 -1.79 1.96 11.28
N LEU A 24 -2.27 0.73 11.04
CA LEU A 24 -2.60 -0.21 12.12
C LEU A 24 -1.37 -0.68 12.90
N LEU A 25 -0.22 -0.78 12.24
CA LEU A 25 1.05 -1.13 12.89
C LEU A 25 1.64 0.04 13.69
N ASP A 26 1.59 1.25 13.14
CA ASP A 26 2.08 2.48 13.79
C ASP A 26 1.19 2.89 14.97
N ARG A 27 -0.12 2.65 14.85
CA ARG A 27 -1.13 3.07 15.83
C ARG A 27 -2.03 1.89 16.21
N PRO A 28 -1.55 0.98 17.08
CA PRO A 28 -2.36 -0.11 17.58
C PRO A 28 -3.65 0.41 18.22
N GLY A 29 -4.79 -0.14 17.79
CA GLY A 29 -6.11 0.26 18.28
C GLY A 29 -6.82 1.35 17.47
N SER A 30 -6.17 1.95 16.46
CA SER A 30 -6.86 2.86 15.54
C SER A 30 -7.94 2.14 14.72
N ALA A 31 -9.11 2.79 14.60
CA ALA A 31 -10.20 2.33 13.75
C ALA A 31 -9.99 2.82 12.31
N VAL A 32 -9.44 1.95 11.46
CA VAL A 32 -9.19 2.23 10.04
C VAL A 32 -10.20 1.50 9.17
N VAL A 33 -10.85 2.21 8.25
CA VAL A 33 -11.68 1.61 7.20
C VAL A 33 -11.07 1.85 5.81
N VAL A 34 -11.17 0.84 4.94
CA VAL A 34 -10.80 0.95 3.53
C VAL A 34 -12.08 0.90 2.70
N LEU A 35 -12.29 1.89 1.84
CA LEU A 35 -13.40 1.92 0.90
C LEU A 35 -12.90 1.58 -0.50
N GLU A 36 -13.46 0.53 -1.10
CA GLU A 36 -13.22 0.13 -2.48
C GLU A 36 -14.54 0.20 -3.26
N LYS A 37 -14.51 0.78 -4.47
CA LYS A 37 -15.72 0.92 -5.30
C LYS A 37 -16.12 -0.41 -5.94
N GLU A 38 -15.15 -1.27 -6.20
CA GLU A 38 -15.34 -2.57 -6.81
C GLU A 38 -15.77 -3.62 -5.78
N SER A 39 -16.36 -4.72 -6.24
CA SER A 39 -16.80 -5.82 -5.37
C SER A 39 -15.65 -6.60 -4.71
N ALA A 40 -14.40 -6.35 -5.12
CA ALA A 40 -13.20 -6.97 -4.58
C ALA A 40 -12.00 -6.02 -4.73
N PRO A 41 -10.95 -6.15 -3.89
CA PRO A 41 -9.73 -5.36 -4.03
C PRO A 41 -8.98 -5.69 -5.32
N ALA A 42 -8.05 -4.80 -5.69
CA ALA A 42 -7.11 -4.98 -6.81
C ALA A 42 -7.74 -5.25 -8.21
N ARG A 43 -9.01 -4.94 -8.44
CA ARG A 43 -9.69 -5.16 -9.73
C ARG A 43 -9.17 -4.28 -10.89
N HIS A 44 -8.38 -3.24 -10.57
CA HIS A 44 -7.75 -2.29 -11.51
C HIS A 44 -6.22 -2.49 -11.60
N GLN A 45 -5.41 -1.42 -11.51
CA GLN A 45 -3.96 -1.45 -11.76
C GLN A 45 -3.21 -2.49 -10.90
N SER A 46 -3.57 -2.63 -9.62
CA SER A 46 -2.88 -3.57 -8.71
C SER A 46 -3.05 -5.04 -9.08
N GLY A 47 -4.15 -5.43 -9.75
CA GLY A 47 -4.33 -6.79 -10.28
C GLY A 47 -3.98 -6.93 -11.75
N ARG A 48 -3.59 -5.84 -12.42
CA ARG A 48 -3.26 -5.79 -13.85
C ARG A 48 -1.87 -5.19 -14.08
N ASN A 49 -0.88 -5.80 -13.46
CA ASN A 49 0.54 -5.50 -13.65
C ASN A 49 1.32 -6.82 -13.72
N SER A 50 2.62 -6.75 -14.01
CA SER A 50 3.47 -7.93 -14.17
C SER A 50 3.80 -8.68 -12.87
N GLY A 51 3.46 -8.13 -11.71
CA GLY A 51 3.79 -8.72 -10.41
C GLY A 51 5.28 -8.68 -10.07
N VAL A 52 6.09 -7.89 -10.78
CA VAL A 52 7.55 -7.86 -10.62
C VAL A 52 7.94 -6.97 -9.43
N ILE A 53 8.75 -7.52 -8.52
CA ILE A 53 9.51 -6.72 -7.56
C ILE A 53 10.76 -6.20 -8.27
N HIS A 54 10.74 -4.93 -8.64
CA HIS A 54 11.81 -4.33 -9.44
C HIS A 54 13.12 -4.15 -8.65
N SER A 55 14.25 -4.35 -9.34
CA SER A 55 15.59 -4.08 -8.79
C SER A 55 15.89 -2.58 -8.62
N GLY A 56 15.23 -1.73 -9.42
CA GLY A 56 15.38 -0.28 -9.40
C GLY A 56 16.50 0.28 -10.28
N ILE A 57 17.17 -0.54 -11.10
CA ILE A 57 18.39 -0.16 -11.86
C ILE A 57 18.20 1.03 -12.83
N TYR A 58 16.99 1.26 -13.32
CA TYR A 58 16.70 2.31 -14.32
C TYR A 58 16.13 3.61 -13.72
N TYR A 59 15.98 3.71 -12.40
CA TYR A 59 15.39 4.89 -11.80
C TYR A 59 16.44 5.98 -11.59
N PRO A 60 16.14 7.26 -11.90
CA PRO A 60 17.09 8.35 -11.70
C PRO A 60 17.64 8.37 -10.27
N PRO A 61 18.97 8.47 -10.08
CA PRO A 61 19.57 8.51 -8.75
C PRO A 61 18.96 9.62 -7.88
N GLY A 62 18.70 9.30 -6.61
CA GLY A 62 18.08 10.23 -5.66
C GLY A 62 16.58 10.46 -5.84
N SER A 63 15.95 9.96 -6.91
CA SER A 63 14.50 10.07 -7.09
C SER A 63 13.73 9.28 -6.03
N LEU A 64 12.51 9.73 -5.71
CA LEU A 64 11.60 8.97 -4.85
C LEU A 64 11.35 7.56 -5.40
N LYS A 65 11.32 7.38 -6.72
CA LYS A 65 11.14 6.06 -7.34
C LYS A 65 12.34 5.14 -7.05
N ALA A 66 13.57 5.65 -7.12
CA ALA A 66 14.76 4.89 -6.76
C ALA A 66 14.77 4.52 -5.27
N LEU A 67 14.52 5.51 -4.40
CA LEU A 67 14.54 5.32 -2.94
C LEU A 67 13.43 4.36 -2.47
N LEU A 68 12.19 4.57 -2.90
CA LEU A 68 11.05 3.77 -2.51
C LEU A 68 11.07 2.38 -3.16
N CYS A 69 11.61 2.21 -4.36
CA CYS A 69 11.79 0.87 -4.94
C CYS A 69 12.77 0.03 -4.13
N ALA A 70 13.91 0.60 -3.75
CA ALA A 70 14.90 -0.11 -2.94
C ALA A 70 14.36 -0.47 -1.55
N ALA A 71 13.69 0.49 -0.88
CA ALA A 71 13.04 0.25 0.41
C ALA A 71 11.89 -0.77 0.31
N GLY A 72 11.02 -0.64 -0.70
CA GLY A 72 9.90 -1.53 -0.94
C GLY A 72 10.33 -2.96 -1.23
N ARG A 73 11.35 -3.16 -2.08
CA ARG A 73 11.92 -4.50 -2.33
C ARG A 73 12.37 -5.18 -1.04
N ARG A 74 13.18 -4.49 -0.22
CA ARG A 74 13.64 -5.04 1.07
C ARG A 74 12.47 -5.38 2.00
N SER A 75 11.46 -4.52 2.06
CA SER A 75 10.27 -4.78 2.88
C SER A 75 9.49 -6.01 2.41
N MET A 76 9.52 -6.33 1.11
CA MET A 76 8.82 -7.49 0.56
C MET A 76 9.62 -8.79 0.65
N GLU A 77 10.94 -8.71 0.56
CA GLU A 77 11.83 -9.84 0.85
C GLU A 77 11.76 -10.28 2.31
N ALA A 78 11.45 -9.35 3.22
CA ALA A 78 11.32 -9.60 4.66
C ALA A 78 9.89 -9.97 5.11
N TYR A 79 8.91 -9.98 4.20
CA TYR A 79 7.49 -10.24 4.51
C TYR A 79 7.18 -11.74 4.41
#